data_AF-A0A970MW24-F1
#
_entry.id   AF-A0A970MW24-F1
#
_cell.length_a   1.000
_cell.length_b   1.000
_cell.length_c   1.000
_cell.angle_alpha   90.00
_cell.angle_beta   90.00
_cell.angle_gamma   90.00
#
_symmetry.space_group_name_H-M   'P 1'
#
loop_
_entity.id
_entity.type
_entity.pdbx_description
1 polymer ?
#
loop_
_entity_poly.entity_id
_entity_poly.type
_entity_poly.pdbx_seq_one_letter_code
_entity_poly.pdbx_strand_id
1 'polypeptide(L)'
;MNNGDCIVKGFIDVFRNVYTLSCDTKVISKIIELMLFPYFQEFARKHSYEVVPAPEQNFYPDLTFIDKHGYKYAVDLKSTYRTDNDRVSTMTLGAFTGYFRQRDSKKNITFPYNEYNGHFTVGVIYQRVKTKIDECKKHQIEDLEKIPSVVKDLLFFAQPKYRIANDVPGSGNTKNIGAVNQLSILINGEGPFSNLGERVFDDYWMYYQTTDMAKALELDKPPYTNLSAYMDYKKGPR
;
A
#
# COMPACT_ATOMS: atom_id res chain seq x y z
N MET A 1 9.82 -4.21 29.04
CA MET A 1 8.66 -5.05 28.67
C MET A 1 7.98 -4.36 27.50
N ASN A 2 8.12 -4.90 26.29
CA ASN A 2 7.68 -4.25 25.05
C ASN A 2 6.39 -4.94 24.58
N ASN A 3 5.25 -4.52 25.14
CA ASN A 3 3.95 -5.21 25.06
C ASN A 3 3.19 -5.00 23.72
N GLY A 4 3.87 -4.80 22.59
CA GLY A 4 3.19 -4.64 21.29
C GLY A 4 2.32 -3.37 21.17
N ASP A 5 2.37 -2.48 22.15
CA ASP A 5 1.77 -1.15 22.08
C ASP A 5 2.56 -0.26 21.12
N CYS A 6 1.86 0.61 20.39
CA CYS A 6 2.51 1.56 19.49
C CYS A 6 3.52 2.43 20.25
N ILE A 7 4.72 2.51 19.69
CA ILE A 7 5.84 3.30 20.20
C ILE A 7 5.55 4.81 20.05
N VAL A 8 4.67 5.20 19.12
CA VAL A 8 4.32 6.62 18.93
C VAL A 8 3.11 7.00 19.76
N LYS A 9 3.35 7.96 20.64
CA LYS A 9 2.35 8.53 21.55
C LYS A 9 1.79 9.87 21.07
N GLY A 10 2.54 10.57 20.23
CA GLY A 10 2.18 11.91 19.83
C GLY A 10 3.27 12.61 19.03
N PHE A 11 2.99 13.86 18.66
CA PHE A 11 3.98 14.79 18.13
C PHE A 11 4.56 15.62 19.28
N ILE A 12 5.84 15.96 19.17
CA ILE A 12 6.54 16.81 20.14
C ILE A 12 6.89 18.15 19.48
N ASP A 13 6.67 19.24 20.20
CA ASP A 13 7.11 20.58 19.75
C ASP A 13 8.47 20.99 20.37
N VAL A 14 9.01 22.11 19.91
CA VAL A 14 10.27 22.68 20.43
C VAL A 14 10.19 23.12 21.90
N PHE A 15 8.99 23.26 22.45
CA PHE A 15 8.73 23.56 23.85
C PHE A 15 8.56 22.31 24.71
N ARG A 16 8.81 21.12 24.14
CA ARG A 16 8.69 19.82 24.81
C ARG A 16 7.25 19.46 25.21
N ASN A 17 6.24 20.07 24.59
CA ASN A 17 4.86 19.61 24.72
C ASN A 17 4.62 18.43 23.80
N VAL A 18 3.89 17.43 24.29
CA VAL A 18 3.46 16.26 23.54
C VAL A 18 1.97 16.37 23.22
N TYR A 19 1.63 16.20 21.95
CA TYR A 19 0.29 16.27 21.38
C TYR A 19 -0.15 14.88 20.95
N THR A 20 -1.26 14.39 21.49
CA THR A 20 -1.74 13.04 21.23
C THR A 20 -2.17 12.85 19.78
N LEU A 21 -2.10 11.61 19.31
CA LEU A 21 -2.54 11.26 17.96
C LEU A 21 -4.06 11.15 17.93
N SER A 22 -4.68 11.57 16.83
CA SER A 22 -6.08 11.22 16.56
C SER A 22 -6.18 9.78 16.07
N CYS A 23 -7.38 9.21 16.18
CA CYS A 23 -7.68 7.89 15.63
C CYS A 23 -7.91 7.89 14.10
N ASP A 24 -7.63 9.01 13.43
CA ASP A 24 -7.78 9.14 11.98
C ASP A 24 -6.77 8.27 11.23
N THR A 25 -7.27 7.44 10.31
CA THR A 25 -6.46 6.50 9.54
C THR A 25 -5.39 7.17 8.69
N LYS A 26 -5.62 8.40 8.17
CA LYS A 26 -4.63 9.10 7.35
C LYS A 26 -3.48 9.61 8.22
N VAL A 27 -3.78 10.13 9.41
CA VAL A 27 -2.76 10.55 10.39
C VAL A 27 -1.90 9.37 10.80
N ILE A 28 -2.52 8.26 11.21
CA ILE A 28 -1.82 7.04 11.61
C ILE A 28 -0.96 6.50 10.45
N SER A 29 -1.52 6.41 9.25
CA SER A 29 -0.81 5.94 8.06
C SER A 29 0.46 6.75 7.79
N LYS A 30 0.35 8.08 7.85
CA LYS A 30 1.50 8.95 7.58
C LYS A 30 2.59 8.84 8.65
N ILE A 31 2.20 8.68 9.91
CA ILE A 31 3.16 8.49 11.01
C ILE A 31 3.93 7.19 10.83
N ILE A 32 3.23 6.08 10.54
CA ILE A 32 3.86 4.78 10.31
C ILE A 32 4.84 4.87 9.13
N GLU A 33 4.44 5.50 8.03
CA GLU A 33 5.29 5.74 6.87
C GLU A 33 6.58 6.49 7.26
N LEU A 34 6.45 7.61 7.98
CA LEU A 34 7.58 8.43 8.42
C LEU A 34 8.53 7.67 9.36
N MET A 35 7.99 6.84 10.25
CA MET A 35 8.80 6.00 11.14
C MET A 35 9.61 4.95 10.38
N LEU A 36 9.11 4.48 9.23
CA LEU A 36 9.76 3.41 8.48
C LEU A 36 10.90 3.91 7.59
N PHE A 37 10.88 5.17 7.14
CA PHE A 37 11.92 5.72 6.25
C PHE A 37 13.36 5.52 6.77
N PRO A 38 13.69 5.79 8.05
CA PRO A 38 15.03 5.55 8.56
C PRO A 38 15.46 4.08 8.46
N TYR A 39 14.55 3.14 8.71
CA TYR A 39 14.84 1.70 8.59
C TYR A 39 15.05 1.27 7.14
N PHE A 40 14.32 1.86 6.19
CA PHE A 40 14.58 1.65 4.77
C PHE A 40 15.94 2.18 4.33
N GLN A 41 16.34 3.36 4.81
CA GLN A 41 17.67 3.90 4.56
C GLN A 41 18.77 3.02 5.15
N GLU A 42 18.58 2.50 6.37
CA GLU A 42 19.51 1.56 6.98
C GLU A 42 19.63 0.26 6.18
N PHE A 43 18.48 -0.33 5.79
CA PHE A 43 18.44 -1.53 4.96
C PHE A 43 19.17 -1.30 3.64
N ALA A 44 18.90 -0.18 2.96
CA ALA A 44 19.54 0.15 1.70
C ALA A 44 21.06 0.28 1.85
N ARG A 45 21.54 1.02 2.86
CA ARG A 45 22.97 1.15 3.15
C ARG A 45 23.62 -0.20 3.42
N LYS A 46 22.97 -1.06 4.22
CA LYS A 46 23.46 -2.40 4.56
C LYS A 46 23.61 -3.30 3.33
N HIS A 47 22.69 -3.17 2.38
CA HIS A 47 22.65 -4.01 1.18
C HIS A 47 23.18 -3.32 -0.09
N SER A 48 23.80 -2.15 0.05
CA SER A 48 24.37 -1.37 -1.06
C SER A 48 23.35 -0.99 -2.15
N TYR A 49 22.15 -0.61 -1.73
CA TYR A 49 21.15 0.03 -2.59
C TYR A 49 21.25 1.55 -2.48
N GLU A 50 21.07 2.24 -3.60
CA GLU A 50 20.66 3.64 -3.63
C GLU A 50 19.14 3.74 -3.39
N VAL A 51 18.70 4.74 -2.65
CA VAL A 51 17.27 5.00 -2.40
C VAL A 51 16.90 6.34 -3.00
N VAL A 52 15.94 6.32 -3.92
CA VAL A 52 15.37 7.51 -4.55
C VAL A 52 13.92 7.66 -4.04
N PRO A 53 13.62 8.64 -3.18
CA PRO A 53 12.24 8.90 -2.75
C PRO A 53 11.41 9.50 -3.89
N ALA A 54 10.08 9.38 -3.79
CA ALA A 54 9.16 10.03 -4.71
C ALA A 54 9.44 11.56 -4.80
N PRO A 55 9.51 12.15 -6.01
CA PRO A 55 9.86 13.55 -6.18
C PRO A 55 8.73 14.50 -5.77
N GLU A 56 7.48 14.04 -5.89
CA GLU A 56 6.28 14.83 -5.63
C GLU A 56 5.22 13.99 -4.92
N GLN A 57 4.24 14.66 -4.30
CA GLN A 57 3.07 13.98 -3.75
C GLN A 57 2.30 13.25 -4.87
N ASN A 58 1.73 12.09 -4.56
CA ASN A 58 0.99 11.23 -5.49
C ASN A 58 1.83 10.59 -6.61
N PHE A 59 3.16 10.54 -6.48
CA PHE A 59 4.02 9.75 -7.36
C PHE A 59 4.18 8.33 -6.83
N TYR A 60 4.17 7.37 -7.74
CA TYR A 60 4.54 5.99 -7.44
C TYR A 60 6.02 5.74 -7.76
N PRO A 61 6.71 4.82 -7.05
CA PRO A 61 6.42 4.35 -5.68
C PRO A 61 6.88 5.39 -4.64
N ASP A 62 6.60 5.14 -3.36
CA ASP A 62 7.13 5.95 -2.26
C ASP A 62 8.67 5.97 -2.25
N LEU A 63 9.29 4.81 -2.50
CA LEU A 63 10.74 4.63 -2.60
C LEU A 63 11.11 3.77 -3.81
N THR A 64 12.14 4.18 -4.54
CA THR A 64 12.82 3.34 -5.53
C THR A 64 14.17 2.91 -4.98
N PHE A 65 14.39 1.60 -4.95
CA PHE A 65 15.68 1.00 -4.60
C PHE A 65 16.43 0.67 -5.88
N ILE A 66 17.67 1.12 -6.01
CA ILE A 66 18.52 0.84 -7.17
C ILE A 66 19.72 0.05 -6.68
N ASP A 67 19.92 -1.14 -7.25
CA ASP A 67 21.07 -1.99 -6.89
C ASP A 67 22.36 -1.55 -7.60
N LYS A 68 23.48 -2.19 -7.25
CA LYS A 68 24.79 -1.94 -7.87
C LYS A 68 24.85 -2.20 -9.38
N HIS A 69 23.88 -2.91 -9.94
CA HIS A 69 23.77 -3.20 -11.38
C HIS A 69 22.82 -2.24 -12.10
N GLY A 70 22.18 -1.32 -11.37
CA GLY A 70 21.21 -0.38 -11.92
C GLY A 70 19.79 -0.93 -12.01
N TYR A 71 19.51 -2.12 -11.46
CA TYR A 71 18.16 -2.66 -11.41
C TYR A 71 17.31 -1.89 -10.41
N LYS A 72 16.09 -1.52 -10.83
CA LYS A 72 15.19 -0.67 -10.05
C LYS A 72 14.08 -1.51 -9.42
N TYR A 73 13.85 -1.34 -8.13
CA TYR A 73 12.78 -1.99 -7.40
C TYR A 73 11.86 -0.95 -6.77
N ALA A 74 10.60 -1.00 -7.13
CA ALA A 74 9.60 -0.11 -6.58
C ALA A 74 9.13 -0.63 -5.21
N VAL A 75 9.25 0.20 -4.18
CA VAL A 75 8.84 -0.12 -2.81
C VAL A 75 7.76 0.87 -2.39
N ASP A 76 6.54 0.37 -2.31
CA ASP A 76 5.34 1.14 -2.01
C ASP A 76 4.85 0.81 -0.61
N LEU A 77 4.71 1.83 0.23
CA LEU A 77 4.33 1.71 1.62
C LEU A 77 2.81 1.74 1.74
N LYS A 78 2.29 0.80 2.52
CA LYS A 78 0.86 0.70 2.77
C LYS A 78 0.59 0.43 4.23
N SER A 79 -0.54 0.91 4.70
CA SER A 79 -1.01 0.66 6.05
C SER A 79 -2.49 0.36 6.00
N THR A 80 -2.92 -0.58 6.84
CA THR A 80 -4.33 -0.92 6.99
C THR A 80 -4.61 -1.36 8.42
N TYR A 81 -5.88 -1.32 8.80
CA TYR A 81 -6.33 -1.75 10.11
C TYR A 81 -7.13 -3.06 10.01
N ARG A 82 -7.08 -3.85 11.08
CA ARG A 82 -7.93 -5.04 11.25
C ARG A 82 -9.40 -4.65 11.38
N THR A 83 -10.26 -5.24 10.56
CA THR A 83 -11.73 -5.11 10.67
C THR A 83 -12.31 -6.15 11.61
N ASP A 84 -11.67 -7.32 11.65
CA ASP A 84 -11.93 -8.44 12.55
C ASP A 84 -10.64 -9.25 12.71
N ASN A 85 -10.72 -10.48 13.25
CA ASN A 85 -9.54 -11.30 13.52
C ASN A 85 -8.85 -11.81 12.25
N ASP A 86 -9.59 -12.00 11.16
CA ASP A 86 -9.11 -12.66 9.94
C ASP A 86 -9.08 -11.72 8.73
N ARG A 87 -9.53 -10.48 8.91
CA ARG A 87 -9.65 -9.50 7.81
C ARG A 87 -9.10 -8.13 8.17
N VAL A 88 -8.66 -7.44 7.13
CA VAL A 88 -8.23 -6.06 7.17
C VAL A 88 -9.10 -5.18 6.29
N SER A 89 -9.05 -3.88 6.51
CA SER A 89 -9.58 -2.93 5.53
C SER A 89 -8.83 -3.06 4.21
N THR A 90 -9.53 -3.02 3.08
CA THR A 90 -8.90 -3.12 1.77
C THR A 90 -8.00 -1.90 1.53
N MET A 91 -6.75 -2.13 1.16
CA MET A 91 -5.84 -1.10 0.67
C MET A 91 -5.82 -1.05 -0.85
N THR A 92 -5.44 0.10 -1.39
CA THR A 92 -5.19 0.29 -2.82
C THR A 92 -3.72 0.03 -3.13
N LEU A 93 -3.45 -0.58 -4.29
CA LEU A 93 -2.10 -0.91 -4.77
C LEU A 93 -1.68 -0.02 -5.95
N GLY A 94 -2.18 1.22 -5.97
CA GLY A 94 -1.98 2.16 -7.07
C GLY A 94 -2.95 1.97 -8.24
N ALA A 95 -2.87 2.90 -9.20
CA ALA A 95 -3.78 2.96 -10.33
C ALA A 95 -3.52 1.82 -11.32
N PHE A 96 -4.58 1.32 -11.98
CA PHE A 96 -4.48 0.44 -13.16
C PHE A 96 -4.62 1.20 -14.48
N THR A 97 -4.70 2.53 -14.41
CA THR A 97 -4.66 3.47 -15.55
C THR A 97 -3.38 4.29 -15.50
N GLY A 98 -3.24 5.32 -16.36
CA GLY A 98 -2.08 6.21 -16.33
C GLY A 98 -0.77 5.46 -16.59
N TYR A 99 0.22 5.63 -15.69
CA TYR A 99 1.54 4.98 -15.78
C TYR A 99 1.46 3.45 -15.92
N PHE A 100 0.40 2.81 -15.39
CA PHE A 100 0.28 1.35 -15.45
C PHE A 100 -0.05 0.88 -16.86
N ARG A 101 -0.78 1.67 -17.66
CA ARG A 101 -1.05 1.35 -19.07
C ARG A 101 -0.03 1.97 -20.01
N GLN A 102 0.44 3.18 -19.68
CA GLN A 102 1.45 3.92 -20.43
C GLN A 102 2.80 3.67 -19.76
N ARG A 103 3.37 2.48 -19.98
CA ARG A 103 4.54 1.99 -19.22
C ARG A 103 5.79 2.88 -19.39
N ASP A 104 5.91 3.58 -20.52
CA ASP A 104 7.02 4.51 -20.80
C ASP A 104 6.80 5.93 -20.20
N SER A 105 5.61 6.20 -19.66
CA SER A 105 5.27 7.51 -19.10
C SER A 105 5.94 7.74 -17.75
N LYS A 106 6.39 8.99 -17.52
CA LYS A 106 6.82 9.48 -16.20
C LYS A 106 5.71 10.24 -15.46
N LYS A 107 4.47 10.22 -15.95
CA LYS A 107 3.36 10.90 -15.30
C LYS A 107 2.96 10.16 -14.03
N ASN A 108 3.09 10.83 -12.88
CA ASN A 108 2.78 10.28 -11.54
C ASN A 108 3.62 9.04 -11.17
N ILE A 109 4.82 8.92 -11.70
CA ILE A 109 5.76 7.83 -11.39
C ILE A 109 7.21 8.33 -11.47
N THR A 110 8.07 7.88 -10.55
CA THR A 110 9.48 8.36 -10.44
C THR A 110 10.33 7.96 -11.66
N PHE A 111 10.17 6.72 -12.12
CA PHE A 111 10.77 6.16 -13.33
C PHE A 111 9.65 5.50 -14.15
N PRO A 112 9.76 5.37 -15.48
CA PRO A 112 8.82 4.60 -16.28
C PRO A 112 8.59 3.21 -15.70
N TYR A 113 7.35 2.72 -15.76
CA TYR A 113 6.98 1.47 -15.11
C TYR A 113 7.81 0.28 -15.62
N ASN A 114 8.13 0.26 -16.93
CA ASN A 114 8.93 -0.79 -17.54
C ASN A 114 10.41 -0.79 -17.16
N GLU A 115 10.91 0.26 -16.51
CA GLU A 115 12.28 0.30 -15.99
C GLU A 115 12.43 -0.42 -14.65
N TYR A 116 11.33 -0.76 -13.98
CA TYR A 116 11.38 -1.52 -12.73
C TYR A 116 11.46 -3.02 -12.98
N ASN A 117 12.35 -3.67 -12.23
CA ASN A 117 12.55 -5.11 -12.21
C ASN A 117 11.65 -5.83 -11.19
N GLY A 118 10.97 -5.08 -10.32
CA GLY A 118 10.01 -5.63 -9.38
C GLY A 118 9.24 -4.55 -8.63
N HIS A 119 7.99 -4.86 -8.33
CA HIS A 119 7.08 -4.00 -7.59
C HIS A 119 6.72 -4.66 -6.27
N PHE A 120 7.09 -4.05 -5.16
CA PHE A 120 6.88 -4.57 -3.82
C PHE A 120 6.01 -3.63 -3.00
N THR A 121 5.14 -4.22 -2.21
CA THR A 121 4.37 -3.52 -1.18
C THR A 121 4.93 -3.93 0.17
N VAL A 122 5.35 -2.94 0.96
CA VAL A 122 5.67 -3.13 2.37
C VAL A 122 4.52 -2.58 3.19
N GLY A 123 3.84 -3.46 3.89
CA GLY A 123 2.59 -3.13 4.57
C GLY A 123 2.67 -3.25 6.08
N VAL A 124 1.92 -2.38 6.76
CA VAL A 124 1.72 -2.41 8.21
C VAL A 124 0.25 -2.61 8.53
N ILE A 125 -0.03 -3.66 9.27
CA ILE A 125 -1.36 -4.01 9.76
C ILE A 125 -1.43 -3.67 11.23
N TYR A 126 -2.42 -2.90 11.63
CA TYR A 126 -2.58 -2.47 13.03
C TYR A 126 -3.99 -2.70 13.55
N GLN A 127 -4.12 -2.82 14.87
CA GLN A 127 -5.41 -2.82 15.55
C GLN A 127 -5.69 -1.39 16.04
N ARG A 128 -6.87 -0.87 15.72
CA ARG A 128 -7.33 0.42 16.25
C ARG A 128 -7.82 0.26 17.68
N VAL A 129 -7.42 1.19 18.55
CA VAL A 129 -7.92 1.29 19.91
C VAL A 129 -9.10 2.27 19.92
N LYS A 130 -10.24 1.85 20.48
CA LYS A 130 -11.49 2.67 20.50
C LYS A 130 -11.56 3.65 21.67
N THR A 131 -10.47 3.87 22.38
CA THR A 131 -10.44 4.75 23.55
C THR A 131 -10.70 6.18 23.12
N LYS A 132 -11.60 6.89 23.82
CA LYS A 132 -11.78 8.32 23.64
C LYS A 132 -10.53 9.02 24.20
N ILE A 133 -9.73 9.58 23.31
CA ILE A 133 -8.58 10.40 23.65
C ILE A 133 -9.03 11.86 23.64
N ASP A 134 -8.64 12.60 24.66
CA ASP A 134 -8.82 14.05 24.67
C ASP A 134 -7.72 14.69 23.82
N GLU A 135 -8.04 14.99 22.56
CA GLU A 135 -7.14 15.61 21.59
C GLU A 135 -6.81 17.08 21.95
N CYS A 136 -7.57 17.71 22.85
CA CYS A 136 -7.34 19.08 23.31
C CYS A 136 -6.29 19.17 24.42
N LYS A 137 -5.90 18.04 25.01
CA LYS A 137 -4.96 17.99 26.12
C LYS A 137 -3.52 17.97 25.63
N LYS A 138 -2.71 18.89 26.18
CA LYS A 138 -1.24 18.83 26.06
C LYS A 138 -0.66 17.97 27.18
N HIS A 139 0.36 17.20 26.85
CA HIS A 139 1.11 16.38 27.79
C HIS A 139 2.56 16.85 27.88
N GLN A 140 3.23 16.51 28.98
CA GLN A 140 4.67 16.69 29.12
C GLN A 140 5.40 15.40 28.74
N ILE A 141 6.69 15.50 28.40
CA ILE A 141 7.50 14.33 28.01
C ILE A 141 7.56 13.30 29.13
N GLU A 142 7.57 13.74 30.38
CA GLU A 142 7.62 12.86 31.55
C GLU A 142 6.35 12.00 31.68
N ASP A 143 5.27 12.36 30.99
CA ASP A 143 4.01 11.62 30.95
C ASP A 143 3.87 10.72 29.70
N LEU A 144 4.89 10.59 28.86
CA LEU A 144 4.83 9.87 27.58
C LEU A 144 4.27 8.45 27.71
N GLU A 145 4.69 7.71 28.74
CA GLU A 145 4.23 6.34 28.99
C GLU A 145 2.74 6.28 29.40
N LYS A 146 2.21 7.36 29.97
CA LYS A 146 0.81 7.47 30.40
C LYS A 146 -0.12 7.86 29.25
N ILE A 147 0.42 8.32 28.12
CA ILE A 147 -0.37 8.69 26.96
C ILE A 147 -0.95 7.39 26.34
N PRO A 148 -2.28 7.31 26.17
CA PRO A 148 -2.90 6.14 25.56
C PRO A 148 -2.47 5.98 24.10
N SER A 149 -2.13 4.76 23.69
CA SER A 149 -1.83 4.47 22.30
C SER A 149 -3.12 4.39 21.46
N VAL A 150 -3.11 5.00 20.28
CA VAL A 150 -4.22 4.93 19.30
C VAL A 150 -4.25 3.62 18.51
N VAL A 151 -3.10 2.96 18.42
CA VAL A 151 -2.92 1.69 17.70
C VAL A 151 -2.09 0.71 18.52
N LYS A 152 -2.30 -0.58 18.25
CA LYS A 152 -1.56 -1.68 18.87
C LYS A 152 -1.45 -2.85 17.89
N ASP A 153 -0.75 -3.90 18.29
CA ASP A 153 -0.65 -5.18 17.57
C ASP A 153 -0.15 -4.98 16.12
N LEU A 154 0.93 -4.20 15.98
CA LEU A 154 1.55 -3.94 14.68
C LEU A 154 2.09 -5.25 14.08
N LEU A 155 1.73 -5.51 12.83
CA LEU A 155 2.22 -6.63 12.05
C LEU A 155 2.73 -6.12 10.71
N PHE A 156 3.95 -6.49 10.35
CA PHE A 156 4.60 -6.07 9.12
C PHE A 156 4.59 -7.21 8.10
N PHE A 157 4.43 -6.87 6.83
CA PHE A 157 4.62 -7.81 5.72
C PHE A 157 5.30 -7.12 4.54
N ALA A 158 5.97 -7.90 3.69
CA ALA A 158 6.51 -7.43 2.43
C ALA A 158 6.20 -8.48 1.37
N GLN A 159 5.54 -8.07 0.29
CA GLN A 159 5.14 -8.96 -0.80
C GLN A 159 5.25 -8.28 -2.16
N PRO A 160 5.55 -9.03 -3.24
CA PRO A 160 5.34 -8.53 -4.60
C PRO A 160 3.89 -8.07 -4.78
N LYS A 161 3.70 -6.92 -5.42
CA LYS A 161 2.40 -6.27 -5.63
C LYS A 161 1.37 -7.24 -6.24
N TYR A 162 1.75 -8.00 -7.26
CA TYR A 162 0.85 -8.92 -7.94
C TYR A 162 0.36 -10.06 -7.02
N ARG A 163 1.18 -10.51 -6.06
CA ARG A 163 0.84 -11.63 -5.16
C ARG A 163 -0.24 -11.31 -4.14
N ILE A 164 -0.44 -10.02 -3.86
CA ILE A 164 -1.46 -9.54 -2.92
C ILE A 164 -2.59 -8.77 -3.60
N ALA A 165 -2.52 -8.61 -4.92
CA ALA A 165 -3.57 -7.97 -5.68
C ALA A 165 -4.83 -8.84 -5.72
N ASN A 166 -5.97 -8.21 -5.51
CA ASN A 166 -7.28 -8.78 -5.76
C ASN A 166 -7.65 -8.60 -7.24
N ASP A 167 -8.72 -9.25 -7.70
CA ASP A 167 -9.22 -9.13 -9.07
C ASP A 167 -10.31 -8.05 -9.23
N VAL A 168 -10.63 -7.34 -8.14
CA VAL A 168 -11.59 -6.23 -8.12
C VAL A 168 -10.92 -4.90 -7.73
N PRO A 169 -11.44 -3.75 -8.21
CA PRO A 169 -10.92 -2.45 -7.83
C PRO A 169 -10.98 -2.20 -6.32
N GLY A 170 -9.95 -1.54 -5.78
CA GLY A 170 -9.85 -1.24 -4.35
C GLY A 170 -10.70 -0.05 -3.90
N SER A 171 -11.25 0.71 -4.85
CA SER A 171 -12.02 1.93 -4.61
C SER A 171 -13.01 2.16 -5.75
N GLY A 172 -14.23 2.60 -5.41
CA GLY A 172 -15.30 2.78 -6.40
C GLY A 172 -15.16 4.01 -7.30
N ASN A 173 -14.45 5.05 -6.85
CA ASN A 173 -14.29 6.33 -7.56
C ASN A 173 -12.91 6.51 -8.22
N THR A 174 -11.88 5.90 -7.64
CA THR A 174 -10.50 6.01 -8.10
C THR A 174 -10.11 4.66 -8.68
N LYS A 175 -9.59 4.67 -9.91
CA LYS A 175 -9.29 3.48 -10.73
C LYS A 175 -8.03 2.77 -10.24
N ASN A 176 -8.10 2.27 -9.00
CA ASN A 176 -7.02 1.62 -8.27
C ASN A 176 -7.22 0.11 -8.16
N ILE A 177 -6.11 -0.61 -8.23
CA ILE A 177 -6.03 -2.04 -7.94
C ILE A 177 -6.30 -2.23 -6.44
N GLY A 178 -7.18 -3.15 -6.09
CA GLY A 178 -7.42 -3.52 -4.69
C GLY A 178 -6.45 -4.60 -4.22
N ALA A 179 -6.07 -4.57 -2.95
CA ALA A 179 -5.42 -5.72 -2.32
C ALA A 179 -6.46 -6.73 -1.80
N VAL A 180 -6.04 -7.97 -1.60
CA VAL A 180 -6.81 -8.94 -0.81
C VAL A 180 -6.98 -8.43 0.62
N ASN A 181 -8.11 -8.75 1.23
CA ASN A 181 -8.45 -8.31 2.59
C ASN A 181 -8.47 -9.44 3.62
N GLN A 182 -8.27 -10.69 3.21
CA GLN A 182 -8.06 -11.80 4.14
C GLN A 182 -6.62 -11.76 4.66
N LEU A 183 -6.47 -11.70 5.98
CA LEU A 183 -5.22 -11.44 6.68
C LEU A 183 -4.14 -12.47 6.34
N SER A 184 -4.46 -13.77 6.40
CA SER A 184 -3.52 -14.86 6.09
C SER A 184 -3.03 -14.78 4.64
N ILE A 185 -3.96 -14.66 3.69
CA ILE A 185 -3.64 -14.53 2.26
C ILE A 185 -2.74 -13.32 2.00
N LEU A 186 -3.04 -12.20 2.66
CA LEU A 186 -2.28 -10.97 2.50
C LEU A 186 -0.83 -11.12 3.00
N ILE A 187 -0.64 -11.67 4.19
CA ILE A 187 0.70 -11.86 4.80
C ILE A 187 1.52 -12.85 3.96
N ASN A 188 0.90 -13.94 3.51
CA ASN A 188 1.59 -15.02 2.79
C ASN A 188 1.77 -14.73 1.29
N GLY A 189 1.11 -13.70 0.75
CA GLY A 189 1.17 -13.39 -0.68
C GLY A 189 0.52 -14.48 -1.52
N GLU A 190 -0.66 -14.93 -1.11
CA GLU A 190 -1.41 -16.04 -1.71
C GLU A 190 -2.66 -15.55 -2.48
N GLY A 191 -2.64 -14.29 -2.93
CA GLY A 191 -3.75 -13.69 -3.65
C GLY A 191 -4.04 -14.37 -5.00
N PRO A 192 -5.15 -14.01 -5.66
CA PRO A 192 -5.62 -14.67 -6.89
C PRO A 192 -4.58 -14.80 -8.01
N PHE A 193 -3.66 -13.84 -8.14
CA PHE A 193 -2.63 -13.84 -9.17
C PHE A 193 -1.32 -14.54 -8.75
N SER A 194 -1.18 -14.96 -7.50
CA SER A 194 0.07 -15.51 -6.93
C SER A 194 0.59 -16.70 -7.75
N ASN A 195 -0.29 -17.66 -8.06
CA ASN A 195 0.02 -18.86 -8.85
C ASN A 195 -0.05 -18.65 -10.37
N LEU A 196 -0.59 -17.52 -10.83
CA LEU A 196 -0.72 -17.18 -12.25
C LEU A 196 0.48 -16.38 -12.79
N GLY A 197 1.17 -15.68 -11.89
CA GLY A 197 2.35 -14.89 -12.19
C GLY A 197 2.05 -13.44 -12.60
N GLU A 198 3.09 -12.62 -12.56
CA GLU A 198 3.02 -11.17 -12.79
C GLU A 198 2.53 -10.81 -14.19
N ARG A 199 2.85 -11.62 -15.21
CA ARG A 199 2.38 -11.39 -16.59
C ARG A 199 0.86 -11.43 -16.72
N VAL A 200 0.20 -12.36 -16.01
CA VAL A 200 -1.27 -12.46 -16.02
C VAL A 200 -1.90 -11.31 -15.25
N PHE A 201 -1.29 -10.92 -14.13
CA PHE A 201 -1.69 -9.74 -13.36
C PHE A 201 -1.63 -8.46 -14.21
N ASP A 202 -0.53 -8.25 -14.93
CA ASP A 202 -0.32 -7.09 -15.77
C ASP A 202 -1.34 -7.02 -16.90
N ASP A 203 -1.54 -8.12 -17.64
CA ASP A 203 -2.52 -8.19 -18.72
C ASP A 203 -3.93 -7.93 -18.19
N TYR A 204 -4.32 -8.58 -17.09
CA TYR A 204 -5.61 -8.40 -16.46
C TYR A 204 -5.88 -6.92 -16.14
N TRP A 205 -4.96 -6.24 -15.46
CA TRP A 205 -5.20 -4.86 -15.02
C TRP A 205 -4.98 -3.81 -16.12
N MET A 206 -4.13 -4.09 -17.11
CA MET A 206 -3.94 -3.22 -18.28
C MET A 206 -5.21 -3.12 -19.11
N TYR A 207 -5.96 -4.22 -19.27
CA TYR A 207 -7.17 -4.25 -20.08
C TYR A 207 -8.49 -4.20 -19.29
N TYR A 208 -8.42 -4.22 -17.95
CA TYR A 208 -9.62 -4.15 -17.10
C TYR A 208 -10.41 -2.87 -17.38
N GLN A 209 -11.71 -2.96 -17.62
CA GLN A 209 -12.56 -1.78 -17.79
C GLN A 209 -13.59 -1.71 -16.67
N THR A 210 -13.69 -0.55 -16.04
CA THR A 210 -14.87 -0.23 -15.22
C THR A 210 -16.07 0.03 -16.14
N THR A 211 -17.28 -0.01 -15.58
CA THR A 211 -18.51 0.23 -16.36
C THR A 211 -18.50 1.58 -17.09
N ASP A 212 -17.99 2.64 -16.47
CA ASP A 212 -17.84 3.96 -17.12
C ASP A 212 -16.81 3.94 -18.26
N MET A 213 -15.71 3.19 -18.11
CA MET A 213 -14.69 3.06 -19.16
C MET A 213 -15.21 2.27 -20.35
N ALA A 214 -15.97 1.19 -20.11
CA ALA A 214 -16.60 0.41 -21.17
C ALA A 214 -17.59 1.28 -21.96
N LYS A 215 -18.45 2.03 -21.27
CA LYS A 215 -19.40 2.97 -21.91
C LYS A 215 -18.70 4.05 -22.72
N ALA A 216 -17.61 4.62 -22.22
CA ALA A 216 -16.83 5.62 -22.93
C ALA A 216 -16.16 5.07 -24.21
N LEU A 217 -16.05 3.74 -24.34
CA LEU A 217 -15.58 3.04 -25.53
C LEU A 217 -16.73 2.46 -26.36
N GLU A 218 -17.98 2.89 -26.09
CA GLU A 218 -19.19 2.41 -26.78
C GLU A 218 -19.42 0.89 -26.65
N LEU A 219 -18.90 0.29 -25.57
CA LEU A 219 -19.16 -1.10 -25.23
C LEU A 219 -20.37 -1.22 -24.30
N ASP A 220 -21.23 -2.20 -24.56
CA ASP A 220 -22.40 -2.49 -23.71
C ASP A 220 -22.01 -2.85 -22.27
N LYS A 221 -20.89 -3.55 -22.11
CA LYS A 221 -20.35 -4.00 -20.81
C LYS A 221 -18.83 -4.18 -20.86
N PRO A 222 -18.14 -4.17 -19.70
CA PRO A 222 -16.74 -4.57 -19.62
C PRO A 222 -16.50 -5.98 -20.19
N PRO A 223 -15.35 -6.23 -20.85
CA PRO A 223 -15.01 -7.57 -21.36
C PRO A 223 -14.97 -8.66 -20.27
N TYR A 224 -14.56 -8.28 -19.06
CA TYR A 224 -14.57 -9.10 -17.85
C TYR A 224 -14.65 -8.21 -16.61
N THR A 225 -15.08 -8.78 -15.48
CA THR A 225 -15.22 -8.06 -14.20
C THR A 225 -14.52 -8.75 -13.03
N ASN A 226 -14.03 -9.98 -13.23
CA ASN A 226 -13.28 -10.79 -12.26
C ASN A 226 -12.34 -11.74 -13.02
N LEU A 227 -11.48 -12.44 -12.28
CA LEU A 227 -10.44 -13.29 -12.85
C LEU A 227 -11.01 -14.51 -13.60
N SER A 228 -12.11 -15.09 -13.11
CA SER A 228 -12.78 -16.21 -13.78
C SER A 228 -13.27 -15.82 -15.17
N ALA A 229 -13.99 -14.69 -15.27
CA ALA A 229 -14.48 -14.15 -16.53
C ALA A 229 -13.33 -13.76 -17.48
N TYR A 230 -12.22 -13.26 -16.95
CA TYR A 230 -11.01 -13.00 -17.73
C TYR A 230 -10.41 -14.28 -18.34
N MET A 231 -10.35 -15.37 -17.58
CA MET A 231 -9.85 -16.65 -18.09
C MET A 231 -10.73 -17.19 -19.21
N ASP A 232 -12.04 -17.04 -19.11
CA ASP A 232 -12.95 -17.40 -20.19
C ASP A 232 -12.82 -16.47 -21.40
N TYR A 233 -12.65 -15.17 -21.17
CA TYR A 233 -12.39 -14.19 -22.23
C TYR A 233 -11.12 -14.52 -23.02
N LYS A 234 -10.03 -14.93 -22.34
CA LYS A 234 -8.77 -15.32 -23.00
C LYS A 234 -8.85 -16.60 -23.83
N LYS A 235 -9.83 -17.48 -23.59
CA LYS A 235 -10.04 -18.68 -24.42
C LYS A 235 -10.62 -18.35 -25.81
N GLY A 236 -11.14 -17.13 -26.00
CA GLY A 236 -11.80 -16.72 -27.24
C GLY A 236 -13.22 -17.28 -27.37
N PRO A 237 -13.96 -16.91 -28.43
CA PRO A 237 -15.22 -17.56 -28.75
C PRO A 237 -15.00 -19.05 -28.99
N ARG A 238 -15.86 -19.89 -28.40
CA ARG A 238 -15.94 -21.31 -28.74
C ARG A 238 -16.42 -21.49 -30.18
#